data_AF-A0A8S2Q9D1-F1
#
_entry.id   AF-A0A8S2Q9D1-F1
#
_cell.length_a   1.000
_cell.length_b   1.000
_cell.length_c   1.000
_cell.angle_alpha   90.00
_cell.angle_beta   90.00
_cell.angle_gamma   90.00
#
_symmetry.space_group_name_H-M   'P 1'
#
loop_
_entity.id
_entity.type
_entity.pdbx_description
1 polymer ?
#
loop_
_entity_poly.entity_id
_entity_poly.type
_entity_poly.pdbx_seq_one_letter_code
_entity_poly.pdbx_strand_id
1 'polypeptide(L)'
;MIPYKLLSIIFGFSSLLLLTTSYETSNNLNILMPDVVASHIDDYLCASFEMDKEKATYITAFNPAATSKDAHHVLLFGCTEPGSKEKIWNCGEMANSDESSEAKHEVGPTCASGSTIIYAWAMDAEKTELPK
;
A
#
# COMPACT_ATOMS: atom_id res chain seq x y z
N MET A 1 -68.08 23.01 -35.85
CA MET A 1 -67.33 24.26 -36.09
C MET A 1 -67.27 25.06 -34.80
N ILE A 2 -66.16 24.98 -34.06
CA ILE A 2 -65.55 26.07 -33.26
C ILE A 2 -64.03 25.88 -33.45
N PRO A 3 -63.24 26.86 -33.95
CA PRO A 3 -61.87 26.63 -34.41
C PRO A 3 -60.82 27.50 -33.69
N TYR A 4 -59.84 26.93 -32.98
CA TYR A 4 -58.59 27.61 -32.59
C TYR A 4 -57.50 26.53 -32.38
N LYS A 5 -56.57 26.29 -33.33
CA LYS A 5 -55.25 26.93 -33.56
C LYS A 5 -54.18 26.65 -32.49
N LEU A 6 -52.96 26.42 -32.99
CA LEU A 6 -51.65 26.19 -32.35
C LEU A 6 -51.39 24.73 -31.91
N LEU A 7 -50.62 23.92 -32.65
CA LEU A 7 -49.19 24.04 -32.97
C LEU A 7 -48.33 24.21 -31.70
N SER A 8 -47.83 23.10 -31.15
CA SER A 8 -46.39 22.92 -30.93
C SER A 8 -46.10 21.57 -30.29
N ILE A 9 -45.36 20.78 -31.06
CA ILE A 9 -44.49 19.69 -30.64
C ILE A 9 -43.63 20.18 -29.47
N ILE A 10 -43.53 19.41 -28.39
CA ILE A 10 -42.26 19.04 -27.73
C ILE A 10 -42.65 17.90 -26.77
N PHE A 11 -42.29 16.67 -27.16
CA PHE A 11 -42.10 15.58 -26.23
C PHE A 11 -41.02 16.05 -25.26
N GLY A 12 -41.43 16.48 -24.06
CA GLY A 12 -40.52 16.76 -22.97
C GLY A 12 -39.89 15.47 -22.49
N PHE A 13 -38.96 14.90 -23.26
CA PHE A 13 -37.90 14.08 -22.71
C PHE A 13 -37.04 15.04 -21.88
N SER A 14 -37.51 15.32 -20.67
CA SER A 14 -36.65 15.74 -19.58
C SER A 14 -35.69 14.57 -19.36
N SER A 15 -34.64 14.52 -20.18
CA SER A 15 -33.48 13.68 -19.96
C SER A 15 -32.91 14.14 -18.64
N LEU A 16 -33.36 13.48 -17.57
CA LEU A 16 -32.74 13.56 -16.26
C LEU A 16 -31.37 12.90 -16.47
N LEU A 17 -30.42 13.72 -16.91
CA LEU A 17 -29.03 13.37 -17.04
C LEU A 17 -28.59 13.03 -15.62
N LEU A 18 -28.65 11.74 -15.27
CA LEU A 18 -28.10 11.22 -14.03
C LEU A 18 -26.59 11.43 -14.14
N LEU A 19 -26.10 12.56 -13.62
CA LEU A 19 -24.68 12.72 -13.36
C LEU A 19 -24.31 11.65 -12.32
N THR A 20 -23.85 10.50 -12.80
CA THR A 20 -23.19 9.52 -11.96
C THR A 20 -21.84 10.10 -11.58
N THR A 21 -21.80 10.86 -10.50
CA THR A 21 -20.54 11.26 -9.86
C THR A 21 -19.91 9.98 -9.31
N SER A 22 -18.84 9.50 -9.95
CA SER A 22 -18.02 8.43 -9.39
C SER A 22 -17.34 8.97 -8.13
N TYR A 23 -17.85 8.59 -6.96
CA TYR A 23 -17.19 8.85 -5.69
C TYR A 23 -15.99 7.91 -5.59
N GLU A 24 -14.78 8.46 -5.71
CA GLU A 24 -13.55 7.71 -5.48
C GLU A 24 -13.39 7.50 -3.97
N THR A 25 -13.66 6.27 -3.51
CA THR A 25 -13.47 5.91 -2.10
C THR A 25 -11.99 5.70 -1.84
N SER A 26 -11.28 6.73 -1.39
CA SER A 26 -9.90 6.59 -0.92
C SER A 26 -9.92 5.87 0.44
N ASN A 27 -9.50 4.61 0.45
CA ASN A 27 -9.30 3.83 1.67
C ASN A 27 -7.80 3.78 1.98
N ASN A 28 -7.42 4.20 3.19
CA ASN A 28 -6.03 4.06 3.66
C ASN A 28 -5.79 2.62 4.13
N LEU A 29 -4.70 2.01 3.66
CA LEU A 29 -4.22 0.71 4.13
C LEU A 29 -3.06 0.93 5.11
N ASN A 30 -3.22 0.49 6.36
CA ASN A 30 -2.17 0.57 7.36
C ASN A 30 -1.29 -0.68 7.28
N ILE A 31 -0.03 -0.49 6.89
CA ILE A 31 1.00 -1.55 6.84
C ILE A 31 1.98 -1.25 7.98
N LEU A 32 1.80 -1.91 9.12
CA LEU A 32 2.57 -1.67 10.35
C LEU A 32 3.22 -2.96 10.82
N MET A 33 4.48 -2.88 11.25
CA MET A 33 5.16 -4.05 11.83
C MET A 33 4.37 -4.58 13.05
N PRO A 34 4.12 -5.89 13.13
CA PRO A 34 3.14 -6.39 14.07
C PRO A 34 3.76 -6.73 15.44
N ASP A 35 3.76 -5.76 16.35
CA ASP A 35 4.22 -5.88 17.75
C ASP A 35 5.64 -6.47 17.88
N VAL A 36 6.58 -5.86 17.16
CA VAL A 36 7.98 -6.30 17.14
C VAL A 36 8.90 -5.34 17.91
N VAL A 37 9.91 -5.91 18.55
CA VAL A 37 11.03 -5.16 19.14
C VAL A 37 12.31 -5.72 18.56
N ALA A 38 13.06 -4.88 17.83
CA ALA A 38 14.39 -5.23 17.32
C ALA A 38 15.29 -5.64 18.48
N SER A 39 16.02 -6.75 18.32
CA SER A 39 16.86 -7.30 19.37
C SER A 39 18.29 -6.84 19.25
N HIS A 40 18.70 -6.46 18.04
CA HIS A 40 20.02 -5.97 17.72
C HIS A 40 19.94 -4.66 16.94
N ILE A 41 21.02 -3.88 17.03
CA ILE A 41 21.21 -2.72 16.17
C ILE A 41 21.31 -3.23 14.74
N ASP A 42 20.67 -2.52 13.81
CA ASP A 42 20.63 -2.85 12.39
C ASP A 42 19.91 -4.18 12.05
N ASP A 43 18.96 -4.62 12.88
CA ASP A 43 18.03 -5.70 12.52
C ASP A 43 17.14 -5.27 11.33
N TYR A 44 17.16 -6.06 10.25
CA TYR A 44 16.24 -5.90 9.12
C TYR A 44 15.08 -6.87 9.26
N LEU A 45 13.96 -6.39 9.78
CA LEU A 45 12.78 -7.21 10.04
C LEU A 45 11.72 -6.99 8.95
N CYS A 46 11.18 -8.09 8.45
CA CYS A 46 10.16 -8.14 7.41
C CYS A 46 8.85 -8.68 7.96
N ALA A 47 7.75 -8.20 7.39
CA ALA A 47 6.41 -8.75 7.53
C ALA A 47 5.72 -8.68 6.16
N SER A 48 4.76 -9.57 5.91
CA SER A 48 3.96 -9.54 4.67
C SER A 48 2.49 -9.27 4.96
N PHE A 49 1.83 -8.63 4.01
CA PHE A 49 0.41 -8.29 4.06
C PHE A 49 -0.22 -8.70 2.74
N GLU A 50 -1.21 -9.58 2.79
CA GLU A 50 -1.89 -10.06 1.59
C GLU A 50 -2.89 -9.01 1.09
N MET A 51 -2.79 -8.70 -0.21
CA MET A 51 -3.74 -7.83 -0.89
C MET A 51 -4.94 -8.63 -1.41
N ASP A 52 -6.07 -7.96 -1.57
CA ASP A 52 -7.25 -8.53 -2.22
C ASP A 52 -6.91 -8.94 -3.68
N LYS A 53 -7.08 -10.23 -3.99
CA LYS A 53 -6.77 -10.82 -5.30
C LYS A 53 -7.83 -10.52 -6.36
N GLU A 54 -9.05 -10.15 -5.95
CA GLU A 54 -10.17 -9.91 -6.85
C GLU A 54 -10.30 -8.41 -7.20
N LYS A 55 -9.70 -7.53 -6.41
CA LYS A 55 -9.82 -6.08 -6.57
C LYS A 55 -8.48 -5.41 -6.88
N ALA A 56 -8.35 -4.94 -8.12
CA ALA A 56 -7.25 -4.05 -8.50
C ALA A 56 -7.26 -2.78 -7.63
N THR A 57 -6.12 -2.52 -6.98
CA THR A 57 -5.93 -1.38 -6.08
C THR A 57 -4.72 -0.59 -6.56
N TYR A 58 -4.87 0.74 -6.63
CA TYR A 58 -3.83 1.65 -7.08
C TYR A 58 -3.30 2.46 -5.88
N ILE A 59 -1.98 2.57 -5.79
CA ILE A 59 -1.34 3.36 -4.73
C ILE A 59 -1.17 4.78 -5.24
N THR A 60 -1.84 5.73 -4.59
CA THR A 60 -1.83 7.14 -4.99
C THR A 60 -1.10 8.04 -4.00
N ALA A 61 -0.76 7.52 -2.81
CA ALA A 61 0.03 8.22 -1.82
C ALA A 61 0.71 7.25 -0.85
N PHE A 62 1.82 7.68 -0.27
CA PHE A 62 2.45 7.04 0.89
C PHE A 62 2.36 7.98 2.09
N ASN A 63 2.22 7.42 3.29
CA ASN A 63 2.31 8.18 4.53
C ASN A 63 3.18 7.38 5.51
N PRO A 64 4.46 7.76 5.70
CA PRO A 64 5.34 7.03 6.61
C PRO A 64 4.81 7.15 8.04
N ALA A 65 4.66 6.01 8.71
CA ALA A 65 4.23 5.90 10.09
C ALA A 65 5.39 5.40 10.98
N ALA A 66 6.53 6.07 10.88
CA ALA A 66 7.75 5.74 11.62
C ALA A 66 8.53 7.02 11.95
N THR A 67 9.30 6.99 13.03
CA THR A 67 10.31 8.00 13.35
C THR A 67 11.71 7.39 13.30
N SER A 68 12.75 8.22 13.34
CA SER A 68 14.15 7.77 13.46
C SER A 68 14.43 6.92 14.71
N LYS A 69 13.56 6.95 15.73
CA LYS A 69 13.65 6.08 16.91
C LYS A 69 13.14 4.66 16.65
N ASP A 70 12.26 4.50 15.67
CA ASP A 70 11.60 3.23 15.36
C ASP A 70 12.34 2.49 14.26
N ALA A 71 12.74 3.20 13.19
CA ALA A 71 13.42 2.62 12.06
C ALA A 71 14.40 3.60 11.42
N HIS A 72 15.56 3.09 11.00
CA HIS A 72 16.48 3.84 10.15
C HIS A 72 15.94 3.94 8.72
N HIS A 73 15.45 2.83 8.16
CA HIS A 73 14.87 2.74 6.82
C HIS A 73 13.57 1.94 6.85
N VAL A 74 12.62 2.33 6.00
CA VAL A 74 11.41 1.55 5.72
C VAL A 74 11.36 1.33 4.22
N LEU A 75 11.35 0.06 3.82
CA LEU A 75 11.24 -0.36 2.41
C LEU A 75 9.94 -1.15 2.23
N LEU A 76 9.18 -0.81 1.20
CA LEU A 76 7.97 -1.53 0.83
C LEU A 76 8.17 -2.18 -0.53
N PHE A 77 7.93 -3.49 -0.58
CA PHE A 77 8.04 -4.29 -1.78
C PHE A 77 6.69 -4.89 -2.15
N GLY A 78 6.43 -4.99 -3.46
CA GLY A 78 5.45 -5.91 -4.01
C GLY A 78 6.13 -7.26 -4.22
N CYS A 79 5.48 -8.34 -3.76
CA CYS A 79 5.92 -9.71 -3.98
C CYS A 79 4.78 -10.51 -4.64
N THR A 80 5.14 -11.49 -5.47
CA THR A 80 4.19 -12.57 -5.81
C THR A 80 4.09 -13.56 -4.65
N GLU A 81 5.22 -13.89 -4.03
CA GLU A 81 5.31 -14.75 -2.84
C GLU A 81 6.26 -14.12 -1.80
N PRO A 82 5.86 -14.01 -0.52
CA PRO A 82 6.72 -13.49 0.53
C PRO A 82 7.88 -14.46 0.83
N GLY A 83 8.98 -13.93 1.37
CA GLY A 83 10.18 -14.75 1.62
C GLY A 83 10.10 -15.68 2.83
N SER A 84 9.12 -15.49 3.73
CA SER A 84 8.77 -16.44 4.78
C SER A 84 7.25 -16.52 4.96
N LYS A 85 6.80 -17.62 5.57
CA LYS A 85 5.43 -17.80 6.07
C LYS A 85 5.27 -17.31 7.51
N GLU A 86 6.38 -17.01 8.19
CA GLU A 86 6.37 -16.46 9.53
C GLU A 86 5.79 -15.04 9.53
N LYS A 87 5.17 -14.66 10.64
CA LYS A 87 4.58 -13.32 10.80
C LYS A 87 5.64 -12.21 10.69
N ILE A 88 6.82 -12.50 11.24
CA ILE A 88 8.01 -11.63 11.21
C ILE A 88 9.22 -12.52 10.95
N TRP A 89 10.08 -12.12 10.02
CA TRP A 89 11.36 -12.77 9.76
C TRP A 89 12.47 -11.73 9.58
N ASN A 90 13.72 -12.13 9.70
CA ASN A 90 14.85 -11.28 9.34
C ASN A 90 15.08 -11.36 7.82
N CYS A 91 14.99 -10.23 7.13
CA CYS A 91 15.07 -10.13 5.67
C CYS A 91 16.48 -10.44 5.11
N GLY A 92 17.50 -10.51 5.98
CA GLY A 92 18.88 -10.83 5.61
C GLY A 92 19.61 -9.78 4.77
N GLU A 93 18.97 -8.66 4.41
CA GLU A 93 19.47 -7.70 3.42
C GLU A 93 20.75 -6.96 3.87
N MET A 94 21.02 -6.93 5.18
CA MET A 94 22.25 -6.44 5.81
C MET A 94 22.75 -7.37 6.93
N ALA A 95 22.33 -8.63 6.95
CA ALA A 95 22.85 -9.60 7.91
C ALA A 95 24.33 -9.85 7.57
N ASN A 96 25.21 -9.02 8.12
CA ASN A 96 26.62 -9.35 8.25
C ASN A 96 26.67 -10.71 8.95
N SER A 97 27.52 -11.58 8.42
CA SER A 97 27.73 -12.99 8.75
C SER A 97 28.22 -13.26 10.17
N ASP A 98 27.88 -12.41 11.14
CA ASP A 98 28.24 -12.62 12.53
C ASP A 98 27.24 -13.62 13.13
N GLU A 99 27.54 -14.90 12.93
CA GLU A 99 26.95 -16.09 13.56
C GLU A 99 27.12 -16.12 15.09
N SER A 100 27.00 -14.97 15.78
CA SER A 100 27.24 -14.85 17.22
C SER A 100 26.12 -14.18 18.00
N SER A 101 25.02 -13.80 17.33
CA SER A 101 23.81 -13.37 18.02
C SER A 101 22.71 -14.39 17.79
N GLU A 102 22.06 -14.85 18.85
CA GLU A 102 20.89 -15.72 18.78
C GLU A 102 19.77 -15.00 18.01
N ALA A 103 19.75 -15.14 16.68
CA ALA A 103 18.73 -14.54 15.84
C ALA A 103 17.36 -15.06 16.28
N LYS A 104 16.54 -14.15 16.85
CA LYS A 104 15.19 -14.48 17.34
C LYS A 104 14.21 -14.82 16.22
N HIS A 105 14.55 -14.47 14.99
CA HIS A 105 13.73 -14.65 13.82
C HIS A 105 14.46 -15.49 12.77
N GLU A 106 13.70 -16.33 12.07
CA GLU A 106 14.19 -17.02 10.88
C GLU A 106 14.77 -16.01 9.88
N VAL A 107 15.88 -16.36 9.23
CA VAL A 107 16.47 -15.54 8.17
C VAL A 107 15.91 -16.01 6.82
N GLY A 108 15.38 -15.08 6.04
CA GLY A 108 14.84 -15.35 4.70
C GLY A 108 14.86 -14.09 3.84
N PRO A 109 14.72 -14.22 2.51
CA PRO A 109 14.70 -13.06 1.62
C PRO A 109 13.46 -12.18 1.87
N THR A 110 13.42 -10.97 1.32
CA THR A 110 12.21 -10.12 1.37
C THR A 110 11.02 -10.73 0.62
N CYS A 111 11.26 -11.26 -0.58
CA CYS A 111 10.28 -12.02 -1.36
C CYS A 111 10.92 -13.35 -1.78
N ALA A 112 10.13 -14.43 -1.81
CA ALA A 112 10.54 -15.68 -2.47
C ALA A 112 10.50 -15.53 -4.00
N SER A 113 9.53 -14.77 -4.52
CA SER A 113 9.41 -14.49 -5.95
C SER A 113 8.70 -13.16 -6.26
N GLY A 114 8.97 -12.59 -7.44
CA GLY A 114 8.27 -11.41 -7.95
C GLY A 114 8.57 -10.10 -7.20
N SER A 115 9.78 -9.93 -6.68
CA SER A 115 10.15 -8.73 -5.92
C SER A 115 10.19 -7.47 -6.78
N THR A 116 9.50 -6.42 -6.34
CA THR A 116 9.57 -5.07 -6.91
C THR A 116 9.52 -4.06 -5.78
N ILE A 117 10.51 -3.15 -5.71
CA ILE A 117 10.45 -2.04 -4.75
C ILE A 117 9.37 -1.05 -5.17
N ILE A 118 8.49 -0.70 -4.22
CA ILE A 118 7.35 0.21 -4.43
C ILE A 118 7.58 1.55 -3.73
N TYR A 119 8.18 1.53 -2.55
CA TYR A 119 8.43 2.73 -1.77
C TYR A 119 9.65 2.54 -0.86
N ALA A 120 10.34 3.65 -0.60
CA ALA A 120 11.44 3.72 0.34
C ALA A 120 11.33 5.01 1.15
N TRP A 121 11.63 4.92 2.44
CA TRP A 121 11.72 6.03 3.37
C TRP A 121 12.96 5.87 4.24
N ALA A 122 13.62 6.98 4.55
CA ALA A 122 14.82 6.98 5.36
C ALA A 122 14.71 8.05 6.46
N MET A 123 14.87 7.64 7.72
CA MET A 123 15.14 8.47 8.90
C MET A 123 14.56 9.90 8.88
N ASP A 124 13.30 10.03 9.28
CA ASP A 124 12.58 11.32 9.35
C ASP A 124 12.59 12.12 8.03
N ALA A 125 12.81 11.46 6.89
CA ALA A 125 12.67 12.11 5.59
C ALA A 125 11.24 12.60 5.37
N GLU A 126 11.16 13.74 4.68
CA GLU A 126 9.90 14.29 4.20
C GLU A 126 9.12 13.28 3.36
N LYS A 127 7.80 13.38 3.41
CA LYS A 127 6.91 12.51 2.64
C LYS A 127 7.14 12.68 1.13
N THR A 128 7.28 11.57 0.42
CA THR A 128 7.28 11.55 -1.05
C THR A 128 5.88 11.81 -1.59
N GLU A 129 5.75 12.82 -2.46
CA GLU A 129 4.52 13.04 -3.23
C GLU A 129 4.62 12.35 -4.59
N LEU A 130 3.58 11.58 -4.94
CA LEU A 130 3.45 11.00 -6.27
C LEU A 130 2.88 12.05 -7.23
N PRO A 131 3.27 12.03 -8.52
CA PRO A 131 2.64 12.87 -9.54
C PRO A 131 1.12 12.68 -9.60
N LYS A 132 0.42 13.76 -9.98
CA LYS A 132 -1.03 13.76 -10.21
C LYS A 132 -1.38 13.29 -11.61
#